data_AF-A0A3N2MSP8-F1
#
_entry.id   AF-A0A3N2MSP8-F1
#
_cell.length_a   1.000
_cell.length_b   1.000
_cell.length_c   1.000
_cell.angle_alpha   90.00
_cell.angle_beta   90.00
_cell.angle_gamma   90.00
#
_symmetry.space_group_name_H-M   'P 1'
#
loop_
_entity.id
_entity.type
_entity.pdbx_description
1 polymer ?
#
loop_
_entity_poly.entity_id
_entity_poly.type
_entity_poly.pdbx_seq_one_letter_code
_entity_poly.pdbx_strand_id
1 'polypeptide(L)' 'MSKKKPGISYKKRVADTNRIYDQYAKQGIPNREIWLRYIYPLYGFSERTFYNLLKAPTKPGFVDSNIQPSLFDDDDEQ' A
#
# COMPACT_ATOMS: atom_id res chain seq x y z
N MET A 1 -21.09 10.35 6.67
CA MET A 1 -19.98 10.75 5.77
C MET A 1 -19.55 9.53 4.98
N SER A 2 -19.76 9.53 3.66
CA SER A 2 -19.40 8.39 2.80
C SER A 2 -17.88 8.16 2.88
N LYS A 3 -17.45 7.03 3.43
CA LYS A 3 -16.04 6.65 3.48
C LYS A 3 -15.61 6.35 2.04
N LYS A 4 -14.94 7.30 1.40
CA LYS A 4 -14.38 7.11 0.05
C LYS A 4 -13.48 5.87 0.07
N LYS A 5 -13.90 4.82 -0.63
CA LYS A 5 -13.12 3.59 -0.78
C LYS A 5 -11.79 3.96 -1.46
N PRO A 6 -10.63 3.59 -0.91
CA PRO A 6 -9.36 3.83 -1.60
C PRO A 6 -9.32 3.01 -2.89
N GLY A 7 -8.92 3.65 -3.99
CA GLY A 7 -8.81 2.98 -5.28
C GLY A 7 -7.83 1.80 -5.25
N ILE A 8 -8.05 0.82 -6.13
CA ILE A 8 -7.30 -0.44 -6.21
C ILE A 8 -5.78 -0.19 -6.38
N SER A 9 -5.41 0.83 -7.16
CA SER A 9 -4.00 1.23 -7.38
C SER A 9 -3.30 1.72 -6.11
N TYR A 10 -4.03 2.32 -5.17
CA TYR A 10 -3.50 2.72 -3.87
C TYR A 10 -3.31 1.51 -2.96
N LYS A 11 -4.29 0.59 -2.93
CA LYS A 11 -4.20 -0.67 -2.16
C LYS A 11 -3.00 -1.51 -2.60
N LYS A 12 -2.77 -1.63 -3.92
CA LYS A 12 -1.62 -2.36 -4.48
C LYS A 12 -0.28 -1.77 -4.01
N ARG A 13 -0.14 -0.44 -4.05
CA ARG A 13 1.08 0.26 -3.58
C ARG A 13 1.33 0.06 -2.09
N VAL A 14 0.29 0.11 -1.26
CA VAL A 14 0.40 -0.15 0.18
C VAL A 14 0.81 -1.60 0.44
N ALA A 15 0.19 -2.57 -0.25
CA ALA A 15 0.52 -3.99 -0.09
C ALA A 15 1.98 -4.29 -0.48
N ASP A 16 2.45 -3.73 -1.60
CA ASP A 16 3.82 -3.88 -2.07
C ASP A 16 4.83 -3.24 -1.08
N THR A 17 4.53 -2.02 -0.64
CA THR A 17 5.33 -1.31 0.38
C THR A 17 5.42 -2.11 1.68
N ASN A 18 4.31 -2.67 2.15
CA ASN A 18 4.29 -3.49 3.36
C ASN A 18 5.07 -4.80 3.20
N ARG A 19 5.04 -5.41 2.00
CA ARG A 19 5.81 -6.62 1.70
C ARG A 19 7.31 -6.35 1.75
N ILE A 20 7.73 -5.26 1.11
CA ILE A 20 9.12 -4.76 1.17
C ILE A 20 9.50 -4.49 2.63
N TYR A 21 8.65 -3.76 3.36
CA TYR A 21 8.90 -3.43 4.76
C TYR A 21 9.06 -4.67 5.65
N ASP A 22 8.15 -5.65 5.57
CA ASP A 22 8.21 -6.87 6.38
C ASP A 22 9.49 -7.68 6.13
N GLN A 23 9.93 -7.76 4.87
CA GLN A 23 11.16 -8.45 4.48
C GLN A 23 12.41 -7.82 5.11
N TYR A 24 12.50 -6.49 5.10
CA TYR A 24 13.69 -5.76 5.59
C TYR A 24 13.62 -5.46 7.09
N ALA A 25 12.43 -5.34 7.67
CA ALA A 25 12.24 -5.22 9.11
C ALA A 25 12.78 -6.47 9.84
N LYS A 26 12.58 -7.66 9.26
CA LYS A 26 13.17 -8.92 9.76
C LYS A 26 14.69 -8.97 9.67
N GLN A 27 15.28 -8.21 8.74
CA GLN A 27 16.74 -8.11 8.57
C GLN A 27 17.37 -7.06 9.51
N GLY A 28 16.56 -6.31 10.27
CA GLY A 28 17.05 -5.28 11.18
C GLY A 28 17.52 -3.99 10.50
N ILE A 29 17.11 -3.76 9.25
CA ILE A 29 17.47 -2.55 8.51
C ILE A 29 16.65 -1.36 9.04
N PRO A 30 17.27 -0.17 9.25
CA PRO A 30 16.53 0.99 9.71
C PRO A 30 15.52 1.47 8.66
N ASN A 31 14.35 1.91 9.11
CA ASN A 31 13.24 2.34 8.24
C ASN A 31 13.65 3.37 7.17
N ARG A 32 14.58 4.27 7.51
CA ARG A 32 15.12 5.27 6.58
C ARG A 32 15.90 4.64 5.43
N GLU A 33 16.66 3.59 5.69
CA GLU A 33 17.43 2.88 4.68
C GLU A 33 16.54 2.01 3.80
N ILE A 34 15.51 1.39 4.39
CA ILE A 34 14.47 0.68 3.62
C ILE A 34 13.83 1.64 2.60
N TRP A 35 13.50 2.85 3.06
CA TRP A 35 12.91 3.87 2.20
C TRP A 35 13.88 4.32 1.09
N LEU A 36 15.11 4.69 1.43
CA LEU A 36 16.10 5.19 0.47
C LEU A 36 16.51 4.16 -0.58
N ARG A 37 16.68 2.90 -0.18
CA ARG A 37 17.33 1.89 -1.02
C ARG A 37 16.34 1.08 -1.86
N TYR A 38 15.14 0.83 -1.34
CA TYR A 38 14.16 -0.02 -2.02
C TYR A 38 12.96 0.76 -2.54
N ILE A 39 12.44 1.68 -1.75
CA ILE A 39 11.15 2.31 -2.04
C ILE A 39 11.27 3.57 -2.89
N TYR A 40 12.27 4.42 -2.59
CA TYR A 40 12.53 5.64 -3.34
C TYR A 40 12.79 5.40 -4.84
N PRO A 41 13.67 4.45 -5.25
CA PRO A 41 13.88 4.20 -6.68
C PRO A 41 12.66 3.59 -7.39
N LEU A 42 11.79 2.86 -6.67
CA LEU A 42 10.61 2.22 -7.26
C LEU A 42 9.46 3.21 -7.50
N TYR A 43 9.27 4.16 -6.59
CA TYR A 43 8.04 4.95 -6.58
C TYR A 43 8.22 6.46 -6.40
N GLY A 44 9.43 6.93 -6.06
CA GLY A 44 9.75 8.36 -5.98
C GLY A 44 8.97 9.17 -4.95
N PHE A 45 8.44 8.55 -3.89
CA PHE A 45 7.67 9.28 -2.87
C PHE A 45 8.47 9.64 -1.62
N SER A 46 8.03 10.70 -0.94
CA SER A 46 8.63 11.22 0.29
C SER A 46 8.46 10.28 1.48
N GLU A 47 9.33 10.41 2.47
CA GLU A 47 9.28 9.64 3.73
C GLU A 47 7.91 9.75 4.43
N ARG A 48 7.28 10.93 4.42
CA ARG A 48 5.93 11.13 4.96
C ARG A 48 4.88 10.22 4.28
N THR A 49 5.00 10.04 2.97
CA THR A 49 4.11 9.15 2.20
C THR A 49 4.36 7.70 2.58
N PHE A 50 5.61 7.30 2.77
CA PHE A 50 5.95 5.97 3.26
C PHE A 50 5.29 5.65 4.61
N TYR A 51 5.41 6.54 5.60
CA TYR A 51 4.72 6.36 6.88
C TYR A 51 3.19 6.40 6.75
N ASN A 52 2.64 7.21 5.84
CA ASN A 52 1.20 7.21 5.57
C ASN A 52 0.72 5.88 4.97
N LEU A 53 1.53 5.24 4.11
CA LEU A 53 1.23 3.92 3.52
C LEU A 53 1.29 2.82 4.59
N LEU A 54 2.30 2.85 5.47
CA LEU A 54 2.41 1.94 6.62
C LEU A 54 1.23 2.07 7.60
N LYS A 55 0.68 3.26 7.75
CA LYS A 55 -0.51 3.54 8.58
C LYS A 55 -1.84 3.33 7.86
N ALA A 56 -1.84 3.14 6.53
CA ALA A 56 -3.05 2.87 5.77
C ALA A 56 -3.76 1.55 6.16
N PRO A 57 -3.07 0.40 6.36
CA PRO A 57 -3.73 -0.87 6.72
C PRO A 57 -4.39 -0.89 8.09
N THR A 58 -3.96 -0.01 9.01
CA THR A 58 -4.58 0.11 10.34
C THR A 58 -5.88 0.92 10.33
N LYS A 59 -6.27 1.48 9.18
CA LYS A 59 -7.54 2.20 9.04
C LYS A 59 -8.69 1.22 8.77
N PRO A 60 -9.81 1.33 9.51
CA PRO A 60 -10.97 0.46 9.28
C PRO A 60 -11.57 0.73 7.89
N GLY A 61 -11.54 -0.27 7.01
CA GLY A 61 -11.99 -0.20 5.60
C GLY A 61 -10.89 -0.40 4.55
N PHE A 62 -9.64 -0.65 4.96
CA PHE A 62 -8.55 -0.98 4.03
C PHE A 62 -8.50 -2.48 3.67
N VAL A 63 -8.88 -3.36 4.61
CA VAL A 63 -8.84 -4.82 4.50
C VAL A 63 -10.04 -5.39 3.73
N ASP A 64 -10.30 -4.86 2.54
CA ASP A 64 -11.28 -5.47 1.63
C ASP A 64 -10.50 -6.31 0.62
N SER A 65 -10.62 -7.63 0.81
CA SER A 65 -9.94 -8.72 0.12
C SER A 65 -10.04 -8.63 -1.41
N ASN A 66 -8.99 -9.14 -2.07
CA ASN A 66 -8.78 -9.23 -3.52
C ASN A 66 -8.17 -7.98 -4.18
N ILE A 67 -6.83 -7.98 -4.30
CA ILE A 67 -6.03 -6.93 -4.98
C ILE A 67 -5.92 -7.22 -6.49
N GLN A 68 -6.51 -8.32 -6.97
CA GLN A 68 -6.58 -8.62 -8.39
C GLN A 68 -7.61 -7.68 -9.02
N PRO A 69 -7.24 -6.81 -9.98
CA PRO A 69 -8.23 -6.24 -10.86
C PRO A 69 -8.81 -7.40 -11.66
N SER A 70 -10.03 -7.83 -11.32
CA SER A 70 -10.78 -8.71 -12.20
C SER A 70 -11.02 -7.94 -13.50
N LEU A 71 -10.71 -8.53 -14.65
CA LEU A 71 -10.97 -7.93 -15.97
C LEU A 71 -12.48 -7.90 -16.29
N PHE A 72 -13.29 -8.56 -15.46
CA PHE A 72 -14.73 -8.79 -15.64
C PHE A 72 -15.58 -8.11 -14.57
N ASP A 73 -15.07 -7.07 -13.90
CA ASP A 73 -15.88 -6.20 -13.05
C ASP A 73 -16.60 -5.15 -13.93
N ASP A 74 -17.48 -5.64 -14.81
CA ASP A 74 -18.54 -4.85 -15.43
C ASP A 74 -19.69 -4.86 -14.41
N ASP A 75 -19.67 -3.91 -13.48
CA ASP A 75 -20.79 -3.65 -12.56
C ASP A 75 -21.88 -2.92 -13.35
N ASP A 76 -22.52 -3.66 -14.27
CA ASP A 76 -23.86 -3.40 -14.77
C ASP A 76 -24.81 -4.21 -13.89
N GLU A 77 -25.23 -3.67 -12.75
CA GLU A 77 -26.55 -3.98 -12.17
C GLU A 77 -26.96 -3.01 -11.04
N GLN A 78 -27.99 -2.22 -11.38
CA GLN A 78 -28.98 -1.46 -10.58
C GLN A 78 -28.73 0.01 -10.19
#